data_AF-A0A438CYR8-F1
#
_entry.id   AF-A0A438CYR8-F1
#
_cell.length_a   1.000
_cell.length_b   1.000
_cell.length_c   1.000
_cell.angle_alpha   90.00
_cell.angle_beta   90.00
_cell.angle_gamma   90.00
#
_symmetry.space_group_name_H-M   'P 1'
#
loop_
_entity.id
_entity.type
_entity.pdbx_description
1 polymer ?
#
loop_
_entity_poly.entity_id
_entity_poly.type
_entity_poly.pdbx_seq_one_letter_code
_entity_poly.pdbx_strand_id
1 'polypeptide(L)'
;MWLQHPNFKESFRSWWRDFQGNGWEGHKFMRKLQFVKDKLKEWNKASFGELNERKKCILFELANFDSIEQEGGLTSKLLIQRALRKGELEELILREEIHWRQKLGPSVDNSKSIKEEVLRYFEKLYSSPSRESWRVEGLDWSSISGESASRLDSPFTEEEIFKTIFQLDRDKAPGA
;
A
#
# COMPACT_ATOMS: atom_id res chain seq x y z
N MET A 1 -8.29 -11.83 4.43
CA MET A 1 -9.02 -12.63 3.42
C MET A 1 -8.29 -12.69 2.09
N TRP A 2 -8.16 -11.57 1.38
CA TRP A 2 -7.58 -11.54 0.03
C TRP A 2 -6.06 -11.80 -0.06
N LEU A 3 -5.23 -11.30 0.87
CA LEU A 3 -3.77 -11.54 0.92
C LEU A 3 -3.37 -13.03 0.97
N GLN A 4 -4.31 -13.91 1.33
CA GLN A 4 -4.07 -15.33 1.53
C GLN A 4 -4.72 -16.21 0.46
N HIS A 5 -5.42 -15.67 -0.54
CA HIS A 5 -5.91 -16.51 -1.65
C HIS A 5 -4.72 -17.08 -2.44
N PRO A 6 -4.76 -18.36 -2.89
CA PRO A 6 -3.64 -18.98 -3.62
C PRO A 6 -3.17 -18.14 -4.82
N ASN A 7 -4.12 -17.59 -5.58
CA ASN A 7 -3.81 -16.79 -6.77
C ASN A 7 -3.52 -15.32 -6.46
N PHE A 8 -3.55 -14.89 -5.19
CA PHE A 8 -3.38 -13.48 -4.85
C PHE A 8 -2.05 -12.91 -5.36
N LYS A 9 -0.96 -13.65 -5.16
CA LYS A 9 0.39 -13.22 -5.53
C LYS A 9 0.55 -13.10 -7.04
N GLU A 10 0.01 -14.05 -7.80
CA GLU A 10 0.02 -14.04 -9.26
C GLU A 10 -0.83 -12.90 -9.82
N SER A 11 -2.06 -12.75 -9.33
CA SER A 11 -2.97 -11.66 -9.71
C SER A 11 -2.37 -10.29 -9.38
N PHE A 12 -1.81 -10.12 -8.18
CA PHE A 12 -1.13 -8.88 -7.77
C PHE A 12 0.04 -8.57 -8.69
N ARG A 13 0.88 -9.56 -9.00
CA ARG A 13 2.03 -9.39 -9.91
C ARG A 13 1.58 -9.02 -11.33
N SER A 14 0.48 -9.60 -11.82
CA SER A 14 -0.14 -9.20 -13.10
C SER A 14 -0.58 -7.74 -13.04
N TRP A 15 -1.44 -7.37 -12.08
CA TRP A 15 -1.95 -5.99 -11.95
C TRP A 15 -0.82 -4.97 -11.76
N TRP A 16 0.25 -5.35 -11.06
CA TRP A 16 1.44 -4.52 -10.89
C TRP A 16 2.21 -4.34 -12.21
N ARG A 17 2.24 -5.32 -13.10
CA ARG A 17 2.90 -5.19 -14.41
C ARG A 17 2.03 -4.51 -15.46
N ASP A 18 0.72 -4.67 -15.38
CA ASP A 18 -0.24 -4.21 -16.38
C ASP A 18 -0.50 -2.69 -16.30
N PHE A 19 -0.11 -2.04 -15.20
CA PHE A 19 -0.28 -0.60 -15.07
C PHE A 19 0.66 0.18 -16.01
N GLN A 20 0.08 0.94 -16.93
CA GLN A 20 0.76 1.95 -17.73
C GLN A 20 0.28 3.34 -17.33
N GLY A 21 1.16 4.13 -16.71
CA GLY A 21 0.86 5.48 -16.25
C GLY A 21 1.87 6.49 -16.76
N ASN A 22 1.39 7.68 -17.13
CA ASN A 22 2.22 8.79 -17.58
C ASN A 22 2.49 9.78 -16.44
N GLY A 23 3.57 10.56 -16.57
CA GLY A 23 4.00 11.59 -15.60
C GLY A 23 5.33 11.25 -14.93
N TRP A 24 5.68 12.00 -13.88
CA TRP A 24 6.90 11.74 -13.11
C TRP A 24 6.75 10.50 -12.21
N GLU A 25 7.87 9.86 -11.85
CA GLU A 25 7.88 8.53 -11.23
C GLU A 25 7.10 8.44 -9.90
N GLY A 26 7.09 9.50 -9.08
CA GLY A 26 6.28 9.53 -7.86
C GLY A 26 4.77 9.55 -8.12
N HIS A 27 4.31 10.32 -9.12
CA HIS A 27 2.90 10.32 -9.52
C HIS A 27 2.49 9.00 -10.18
N LYS A 28 3.37 8.39 -11.00
CA LYS A 28 3.16 7.05 -11.57
C LYS A 28 2.99 6.00 -10.47
N PHE A 29 3.83 6.03 -9.43
CA PHE A 29 3.72 5.12 -8.30
C PHE A 29 2.41 5.27 -7.54
N MET A 30 2.00 6.50 -7.21
CA MET A 30 0.74 6.77 -6.53
C MET A 30 -0.47 6.27 -7.35
N ARG A 31 -0.49 6.52 -8.66
CA ARG A 31 -1.54 6.02 -9.56
C ARG A 31 -1.54 4.49 -9.64
N LYS A 32 -0.36 3.86 -9.64
CA LYS A 32 -0.19 2.41 -9.66
C LYS A 32 -0.74 1.75 -8.39
N LEU A 33 -0.45 2.32 -7.22
CA LEU A 33 -1.04 1.88 -5.96
C LEU A 33 -2.57 1.99 -5.96
N GLN A 34 -3.10 3.09 -6.49
CA GLN A 34 -4.53 3.30 -6.58
C GLN A 34 -5.20 2.29 -7.53
N PHE A 35 -4.59 2.03 -8.69
CA PHE A 35 -5.05 0.99 -9.63
C PHE A 35 -5.13 -0.39 -8.98
N VAL A 36 -4.05 -0.80 -8.30
CA VAL A 36 -3.98 -2.10 -7.64
C VAL A 36 -4.99 -2.17 -6.49
N LYS A 37 -5.17 -1.09 -5.72
CA LYS A 37 -6.20 -0.98 -4.68
C LYS A 37 -7.61 -1.18 -5.24
N ASP A 38 -7.92 -0.67 -6.42
CA ASP A 38 -9.25 -0.83 -7.00
C ASP A 38 -9.45 -2.23 -7.59
N LYS A 39 -8.42 -2.81 -8.23
CA LYS A 39 -8.42 -4.24 -8.63
C LYS A 39 -8.62 -5.17 -7.44
N LEU A 40 -8.05 -4.81 -6.30
CA LEU A 40 -8.21 -5.53 -5.06
C LEU A 40 -9.62 -5.51 -4.51
N LYS A 41 -10.30 -4.36 -4.59
CA LYS A 41 -11.71 -4.26 -4.19
C LYS A 41 -12.59 -5.12 -5.09
N GLU A 42 -12.39 -5.03 -6.40
CA GLU A 42 -13.14 -5.80 -7.40
C GLU A 42 -12.97 -7.31 -7.16
N TRP A 43 -11.73 -7.75 -6.98
CA TRP A 43 -11.41 -9.15 -6.74
C TRP A 43 -11.89 -9.65 -5.36
N ASN A 44 -11.86 -8.80 -4.33
CA ASN A 44 -12.43 -9.13 -3.03
C ASN A 44 -13.95 -9.31 -3.11
N LYS A 45 -14.63 -8.51 -3.93
CA LYS A 45 -16.06 -8.67 -4.21
C LYS A 45 -16.33 -9.94 -5.04
N ALA A 46 -15.54 -10.22 -6.06
CA ALA A 46 -15.73 -11.43 -6.88
C ALA A 46 -15.48 -12.72 -6.09
N SER A 47 -14.45 -12.74 -5.23
CA SER A 47 -14.02 -13.96 -4.53
C SER A 47 -14.75 -14.19 -3.21
N PHE A 48 -15.15 -13.12 -2.51
CA PHE A 48 -15.75 -13.20 -1.18
C PHE A 48 -17.11 -12.48 -1.09
N GLY A 49 -17.59 -11.87 -2.18
CA GLY A 49 -18.88 -11.18 -2.20
C GLY A 49 -20.03 -12.14 -2.00
N GLU A 50 -20.07 -13.25 -2.74
CA GLU A 50 -21.12 -14.27 -2.62
C GLU A 50 -21.17 -14.88 -1.21
N LEU A 51 -20.01 -15.16 -0.60
CA LEU A 51 -19.91 -15.69 0.76
C LEU A 51 -20.41 -14.68 1.81
N ASN A 52 -20.06 -13.41 1.66
CA ASN A 52 -20.54 -12.34 2.55
C ASN A 52 -22.02 -12.04 2.35
N GLU A 53 -22.52 -12.06 1.11
CA GLU A 53 -23.94 -11.92 0.79
C GLU A 53 -24.74 -13.07 1.37
N ARG A 54 -24.25 -14.32 1.24
CA ARG A 54 -24.90 -15.50 1.82
C ARG A 54 -24.98 -15.43 3.35
N LYS A 55 -23.90 -15.03 4.03
CA LYS A 55 -23.91 -14.78 5.48
C LYS A 55 -24.91 -13.69 5.88
N LYS A 56 -24.96 -12.58 5.14
CA LYS A 56 -25.93 -11.50 5.37
C LYS A 56 -27.37 -11.96 5.18
N CYS A 57 -27.66 -12.75 4.14
CA CYS A 57 -29.00 -13.33 3.93
C CYS A 57 -29.41 -14.23 5.11
N ILE A 58 -28.52 -15.11 5.56
CA ILE A 58 -28.81 -15.99 6.71
C ILE A 58 -29.06 -15.18 7.98
N LEU A 59 -28.27 -14.12 8.24
CA LEU A 59 -28.48 -13.24 9.38
C LEU A 59 -29.80 -12.46 9.30
N PHE A 60 -30.18 -12.01 8.11
CA PHE A 60 -31.46 -11.33 7.88
C PHE A 60 -32.65 -12.26 8.12
N GLU A 61 -32.57 -13.51 7.64
CA GLU A 61 -33.60 -14.53 7.90
C GLU A 61 -33.71 -14.86 9.40
N LEU A 62 -32.58 -14.93 10.12
CA LEU A 62 -32.57 -15.11 11.57
C LEU A 62 -33.24 -13.94 12.30
N ALA A 63 -32.92 -12.69 11.92
CA ALA A 63 -33.56 -11.51 12.49
C ALA A 63 -35.08 -11.46 12.20
N ASN A 64 -35.50 -11.92 11.03
CA ASN A 64 -36.92 -12.05 10.69
C ASN A 64 -37.61 -13.11 11.57
N PHE A 65 -36.96 -14.25 11.85
CA PHE A 65 -37.48 -15.24 12.80
C PHE A 65 -37.60 -14.67 14.22
N ASP A 66 -36.63 -13.86 14.66
CA ASP A 66 -36.66 -13.21 15.97
C ASP A 66 -37.82 -12.19 16.08
N SER A 67 -38.12 -11.46 15.00
CA SER A 67 -39.27 -10.54 14.95
C SER A 67 -40.62 -11.27 15.03
N ILE A 68 -40.75 -12.40 14.33
CA ILE A 68 -41.96 -13.24 14.35
C ILE A 68 -42.17 -13.86 15.75
N GLU A 69 -41.09 -14.15 16.49
CA GLU A 69 -41.15 -14.65 17.87
C GLU A 69 -41.80 -13.65 18.82
N GLN A 70 -41.53 -12.34 18.63
CA GLN A 70 -42.06 -11.27 19.47
C GLN A 70 -43.56 -11.01 19.25
N GLU A 71 -44.11 -11.36 18.07
CA GLU A 71 -45.50 -11.07 17.71
C GLU A 71 -46.51 -12.18 18.11
N GLY A 72 -46.05 -13.35 18.58
CA GLY A 72 -46.99 -14.41 19.03
C GLY A 72 -46.48 -15.86 19.00
N GLY A 73 -45.21 -16.10 18.68
CA GLY A 73 -44.55 -17.41 18.82
C GLY A 73 -44.41 -18.23 17.53
N LEU A 74 -43.29 -18.95 17.39
CA LEU A 74 -42.96 -19.73 16.19
C LEU A 74 -43.79 -21.02 16.08
N THR A 75 -44.37 -21.24 14.91
CA THR A 75 -44.90 -22.56 14.51
C THR A 75 -43.77 -23.59 14.43
N SER A 76 -44.05 -24.87 14.69
CA SER A 76 -43.06 -25.97 14.66
C SER A 76 -42.24 -26.03 13.36
N LYS A 77 -42.82 -25.61 12.23
CA LYS A 77 -42.14 -25.50 10.92
C LYS A 77 -41.04 -24.43 10.90
N LEU A 78 -41.24 -23.30 11.57
CA LEU A 78 -40.28 -22.19 11.61
C LEU A 78 -39.11 -22.50 12.54
N LEU A 79 -39.32 -23.25 13.63
CA LEU A 79 -38.25 -23.74 14.50
C LEU A 79 -37.26 -24.65 13.75
N ILE A 80 -37.78 -25.53 12.90
CA ILE A 80 -36.96 -26.42 12.05
C ILE A 80 -36.16 -25.59 11.04
N GLN A 81 -36.77 -24.58 10.41
CA GLN A 81 -36.06 -23.69 9.46
C GLN A 81 -34.97 -22.86 10.14
N ARG A 82 -35.22 -22.35 11.35
CA ARG A 82 -34.22 -21.61 12.15
C ARG A 82 -33.01 -22.50 12.49
N ALA A 83 -33.26 -23.73 12.92
CA ALA A 83 -32.20 -24.70 13.19
C ALA A 83 -31.38 -25.03 11.93
N LEU A 84 -32.05 -25.20 10.78
CA LEU A 84 -31.38 -25.44 9.49
C LEU A 84 -30.47 -24.27 9.10
N ARG A 85 -30.98 -23.03 9.16
CA ARG A 85 -30.19 -21.83 8.83
C ARG A 85 -29.02 -21.59 9.77
N LYS A 86 -29.19 -21.92 11.05
CA LYS A 86 -28.10 -21.87 12.03
C LYS A 86 -27.02 -22.91 11.71
N GLY A 87 -27.41 -24.13 11.34
CA GLY A 87 -26.49 -25.16 10.87
C GLY A 87 -25.74 -24.78 9.59
N GLU A 88 -26.42 -24.17 8.62
CA GLU A 88 -25.77 -23.62 7.40
C GLU A 88 -24.72 -22.55 7.75
N LEU A 89 -25.01 -21.68 8.73
CA LEU A 89 -24.05 -20.67 9.18
C LEU A 89 -22.85 -21.29 9.89
N GLU A 90 -23.07 -22.26 10.78
CA GLU A 90 -22.02 -22.97 11.51
C GLU A 90 -21.09 -23.72 10.54
N GLU A 91 -21.63 -24.39 9.53
CA GLU A 91 -20.86 -25.07 8.48
C GLU A 91 -20.01 -24.08 7.66
N LEU A 92 -20.56 -22.92 7.30
CA LEU A 92 -19.80 -21.87 6.60
C LEU A 92 -18.65 -21.31 7.44
N ILE A 93 -18.87 -21.11 8.74
CA ILE A 93 -17.84 -20.65 9.68
C ILE A 93 -16.78 -21.73 9.86
N LEU A 94 -17.16 -22.99 10.02
CA LEU A 94 -16.25 -24.11 10.19
C LEU A 94 -15.37 -24.33 8.95
N ARG A 95 -15.95 -24.24 7.74
CA ARG A 95 -15.18 -24.29 6.48
C ARG A 95 -14.18 -23.17 6.37
N GLU A 96 -14.56 -21.95 6.75
CA GLU A 96 -13.59 -20.85 6.85
C GLU A 96 -12.51 -21.15 7.87
N GLU A 97 -12.87 -21.59 9.08
CA GLU A 97 -11.92 -21.89 10.15
C GLU A 97 -10.91 -22.98 9.73
N ILE A 98 -11.38 -24.07 9.13
CA ILE A 98 -10.53 -25.15 8.61
C ILE A 98 -9.61 -24.62 7.50
N HIS A 99 -10.16 -23.82 6.58
CA HIS A 99 -9.36 -23.15 5.54
C HIS A 99 -8.26 -22.27 6.16
N TRP A 100 -8.55 -21.54 7.23
CA TRP A 100 -7.58 -20.70 7.94
C TRP A 100 -6.55 -21.54 8.72
N ARG A 101 -6.97 -22.59 9.42
CA ARG A 101 -6.08 -23.47 10.21
C ARG A 101 -5.10 -24.25 9.34
N GLN A 102 -5.55 -24.78 8.21
CA GLN A 102 -4.70 -25.49 7.25
C GLN A 102 -3.63 -24.57 6.62
N LYS A 103 -3.84 -23.25 6.68
CA LYS A 103 -3.07 -22.25 5.95
C LYS A 103 -2.23 -21.33 6.82
N LEU A 104 -2.51 -21.28 8.13
CA LEU A 104 -1.70 -20.59 9.14
C LEU A 104 -0.52 -21.44 9.67
N GLY A 105 -0.41 -22.72 9.29
CA GLY A 105 0.90 -23.41 9.28
C GLY A 105 1.87 -22.71 8.31
N PRO A 106 3.19 -22.92 8.42
CA PRO A 106 4.27 -21.91 8.53
C PRO A 106 4.26 -20.75 7.49
N SER A 107 3.15 -20.04 7.32
CA SER A 107 2.92 -19.06 6.28
C SER A 107 3.02 -17.64 6.83
N VAL A 108 4.21 -17.31 7.34
CA VAL A 108 4.66 -15.91 7.55
C VAL A 108 5.24 -15.33 6.24
N ASP A 109 5.22 -16.10 5.15
CA ASP A 109 6.02 -15.87 3.95
C ASP A 109 5.38 -14.90 2.93
N ASN A 110 4.05 -14.88 2.81
CA ASN A 110 3.40 -14.05 1.79
C ASN A 110 3.60 -12.53 2.00
N SER A 111 3.55 -12.06 3.25
CA SER A 111 3.77 -10.65 3.56
C SER A 111 5.21 -10.22 3.27
N LYS A 112 6.18 -11.09 3.59
CA LYS A 112 7.60 -10.89 3.28
C LYS A 112 7.83 -10.83 1.78
N SER A 113 7.25 -11.77 1.04
CA SER A 113 7.44 -11.85 -0.41
C SER A 113 6.86 -10.65 -1.17
N ILE A 114 5.73 -10.07 -0.73
CA ILE A 114 5.18 -8.85 -1.32
C ILE A 114 6.10 -7.66 -1.04
N LYS A 115 6.63 -7.55 0.18
CA LYS A 115 7.59 -6.50 0.54
C LYS A 115 8.87 -6.63 -0.29
N GLU A 116 9.40 -7.84 -0.45
CA GLU A 116 10.58 -8.10 -1.28
C GLU A 116 10.38 -7.72 -2.75
N GLU A 117 9.23 -8.03 -3.35
CA GLU A 117 8.97 -7.67 -4.75
C GLU A 117 8.86 -6.15 -4.94
N VAL A 118 8.24 -5.44 -4.00
CA VAL A 118 8.15 -3.97 -4.00
C VAL A 118 9.53 -3.35 -3.80
N LEU A 119 10.31 -3.87 -2.84
CA LEU A 119 11.67 -3.41 -2.58
C LEU A 119 12.58 -3.65 -3.78
N ARG A 120 12.53 -4.83 -4.39
CA ARG A 120 13.29 -5.17 -5.59
C ARG A 120 12.95 -4.27 -6.78
N TYR A 121 11.68 -3.88 -6.93
CA TYR A 121 11.27 -2.94 -7.98
C TYR A 121 11.95 -1.56 -7.79
N PHE A 122 11.92 -1.03 -6.57
CA PHE A 122 12.53 0.26 -6.26
C PHE A 122 14.05 0.21 -6.20
N GLU A 123 14.61 -0.87 -5.70
CA GLU A 123 16.04 -1.14 -5.77
C GLU A 123 16.47 -1.11 -7.23
N LYS A 124 15.78 -1.78 -8.15
CA LYS A 124 16.09 -1.69 -9.59
C LYS A 124 15.88 -0.29 -10.18
N LEU A 125 14.87 0.45 -9.72
CA LEU A 125 14.51 1.77 -10.25
C LEU A 125 15.44 2.89 -9.76
N TYR A 126 15.98 2.75 -8.55
CA TYR A 126 16.91 3.70 -7.93
C TYR A 126 18.37 3.20 -7.88
N SER A 127 18.62 1.96 -8.31
CA SER A 127 19.98 1.49 -8.62
C SER A 127 20.50 2.30 -9.79
N SER A 128 21.56 3.04 -9.56
CA SER A 128 22.18 3.86 -10.59
C SER A 128 22.62 2.97 -11.76
N PRO A 129 22.36 3.36 -13.03
CA PRO A 129 23.27 2.96 -14.09
C PRO A 129 24.63 3.46 -13.63
N SER A 130 25.61 2.57 -13.55
CA SER A 130 26.98 2.94 -13.22
C SER A 130 27.36 4.19 -14.02
N ARG A 131 27.46 5.33 -13.31
CA ARG A 131 28.05 6.60 -13.78
C ARG A 131 27.16 7.63 -14.51
N GLU A 132 25.83 7.59 -14.44
CA GLU A 132 25.03 8.75 -14.85
C GLU A 132 24.59 9.59 -13.64
N SER A 133 25.39 10.64 -13.45
CA SER A 133 25.22 11.72 -12.48
C SER A 133 23.80 12.30 -12.57
N TRP A 134 23.24 12.71 -11.43
CA TRP A 134 21.97 13.42 -11.24
C TRP A 134 21.92 14.80 -11.94
N ARG A 135 22.49 14.93 -13.14
CA ARG A 135 22.44 16.14 -13.94
C ARG A 135 21.02 16.29 -14.45
N VAL A 136 20.41 17.43 -14.12
CA VAL A 136 19.24 17.91 -14.84
C VAL A 136 19.65 18.04 -16.31
N GLU A 137 19.01 17.27 -17.21
CA GLU A 137 19.28 17.34 -18.65
C GLU A 137 19.09 18.79 -19.13
N GLY A 138 20.12 19.33 -19.80
CA GLY A 138 20.10 20.68 -20.36
C GLY A 138 20.80 21.77 -19.55
N LEU A 139 21.37 21.45 -18.38
CA LEU A 139 22.23 22.39 -17.63
C LEU A 139 23.69 21.89 -17.64
N ASP A 140 24.56 22.66 -18.28
CA ASP A 140 26.01 22.46 -18.21
C ASP A 140 26.51 22.95 -16.85
N TRP A 141 26.39 22.09 -15.85
CA TRP A 141 27.06 22.29 -14.57
C TRP A 141 28.55 22.11 -14.79
N SER A 142 29.22 23.21 -15.13
CA SER A 142 30.67 23.32 -15.07
C SER A 142 31.11 22.92 -13.67
N SER A 143 31.82 21.79 -13.57
CA SER A 143 32.33 21.33 -12.28
C SER A 143 33.23 22.42 -11.71
N ILE A 144 33.00 22.81 -10.46
CA ILE A 144 33.96 23.66 -9.76
C ILE A 144 35.32 22.96 -9.76
N SER A 145 36.39 23.73 -9.95
CA SER A 145 37.74 23.16 -9.89
C SER A 145 38.01 22.65 -8.47
N GLY A 146 38.90 21.65 -8.34
CA GLY A 146 39.24 21.11 -7.01
C GLY A 146 39.79 22.16 -6.04
N GLU A 147 40.42 23.20 -6.58
CA GLU A 147 40.92 24.35 -5.81
C GLU A 147 39.76 25.22 -5.30
N SER A 148 38.75 25.49 -6.13
CA SER A 148 37.55 26.24 -5.71
C SER A 148 36.73 25.47 -4.66
N ALA A 149 36.62 24.15 -4.81
CA ALA A 149 35.96 23.29 -3.82
C ALA A 149 36.69 23.35 -2.48
N SER A 150 38.02 23.20 -2.50
CA SER A 150 38.85 23.24 -1.28
C SER A 150 38.78 24.58 -0.56
N ARG A 151 38.62 25.69 -1.29
CA ARG A 151 38.44 27.03 -0.72
C ARG A 151 37.05 27.26 -0.10
N LEU A 152 36.02 26.54 -0.56
CA LEU A 152 34.68 26.63 0.03
C LEU A 152 34.56 25.83 1.33
N ASP A 153 35.29 24.72 1.43
CA ASP A 153 35.34 23.88 2.63
C ASP A 153 36.35 24.38 3.69
N SER A 154 37.18 25.38 3.36
CA SER A 154 38.15 25.94 4.31
C SER A 154 37.50 26.89 5.32
N PRO A 155 37.95 26.89 6.59
CA PRO A 155 37.46 27.84 7.59
C PRO A 155 37.86 29.28 7.23
N PHE A 156 37.00 30.24 7.58
CA PHE A 156 37.25 31.67 7.38
C PHE A 156 38.49 32.14 8.15
N THR A 157 39.28 33.03 7.55
CA THR A 157 40.43 33.64 8.24
C THR A 157 40.01 34.86 9.07
N GLU A 158 40.78 35.22 10.08
CA GLU A 158 40.51 36.40 10.91
C GLU A 158 40.50 37.69 10.08
N GLU A 159 41.31 37.79 9.02
CA GLU A 159 41.32 38.93 8.11
C GLU A 159 40.05 39.02 7.26
N GLU A 160 39.48 37.89 6.81
CA GLU A 160 38.20 37.87 6.11
C GLU A 160 37.07 38.31 7.03
N ILE A 161 37.05 37.77 8.26
CA ILE A 161 36.07 38.13 9.29
C ILE A 161 36.17 39.63 9.61
N PHE A 162 37.39 40.14 9.81
CA PHE A 162 37.63 41.56 10.10
C PHE A 162 37.22 42.44 8.93
N LYS A 163 37.54 42.04 7.70
CA LYS A 163 37.17 42.78 6.49
C LYS A 163 35.65 42.81 6.31
N THR A 164 34.94 41.70 6.50
CA THR A 164 33.47 41.69 6.44
C THR A 164 32.85 42.55 7.52
N ILE A 165 33.36 42.50 8.75
CA ILE A 165 32.86 43.31 9.88
C ILE A 165 33.07 44.81 9.65
N PHE A 166 34.25 45.21 9.12
CA PHE A 166 34.58 46.62 8.89
C PHE A 166 34.10 47.18 7.54
N GLN A 167 33.78 46.33 6.56
CA GLN A 167 33.15 46.75 5.30
C GLN A 167 31.63 46.80 5.40
N LEU A 168 31.03 46.25 6.46
CA LEU A 168 29.64 46.48 6.82
C LEU A 168 29.51 47.85 7.49
N ASP A 169 29.59 48.91 6.68
CA ASP A 169 29.08 50.22 7.08
C ASP A 169 27.60 50.07 7.47
N ARG A 170 27.21 50.76 8.54
CA ARG A 170 26.01 50.49 9.37
C ARG A 170 24.63 50.46 8.66
N ASP A 171 24.52 50.66 7.35
CA ASP A 171 23.25 50.97 6.70
C ASP A 171 22.94 50.23 5.39
N LYS A 172 23.37 48.98 5.16
CA LYS A 172 22.75 48.16 4.08
C LYS A 172 22.57 46.69 4.44
N ALA A 173 21.31 46.26 4.49
CA ALA A 173 20.95 44.85 4.43
C ALA A 173 21.23 44.31 3.01
N PRO A 174 21.92 43.15 2.85
CA PRO A 174 22.14 42.55 1.54
C PRO A 174 20.88 41.79 1.13
N GLY A 175 19.93 42.52 0.56
CA GLY A 175 18.64 42.00 0.16
C GLY A 175 17.85 43.04 -0.63
N ALA A 176 18.44 43.54 -1.71
CA ALA A 176 17.76 44.23 -2.80
C ALA A 176 18.49 43.91 -4.11
#